data_AF-A0A382T324-F1
#
_entry.id   AF-A0A382T324-F1
#
_cell.length_a   1.000
_cell.length_b   1.000
_cell.length_c   1.000
_cell.angle_alpha   90.00
_cell.angle_beta   90.00
_cell.angle_gamma   90.00
#
_symmetry.space_group_name_H-M   'P 1'
#
loop_
_entity.id
_entity.type
_entity.pdbx_description
1 polymer ?
#
loop_
_entity_poly.entity_id
_entity_poly.type
_entity_poly.pdbx_seq_one_letter_code
_entity_poly.pdbx_strand_id
1 'polypeptide(L)'
;MATDDWPKKRARKWLVDFIGKENVERAIVCSVVPASTRIAERVLRQIQIKIHELNHKNCGIQIDYPRPSTIGADRLANACAGLSEFGSPLVVVDFGTAVTFDIVNGHDKYVGGIIAPGLSSMTDYLHKKTALLPKIQLCDPKTMIGKNTKQAMQIGAAYGYQGLVQGLI
;
A
#
# COMPACT_ATOMS: atom_id res chain seq x y z
N MET A 1 -1.53 -6.71 -11.52
CA MET A 1 -0.66 -5.95 -12.45
C MET A 1 -0.14 -4.71 -11.73
N ALA A 2 1.14 -4.36 -11.85
CA ALA A 2 1.70 -3.21 -11.14
C ALA A 2 1.14 -1.89 -11.70
N THR A 3 1.11 -0.84 -10.87
CA THR A 3 0.60 0.49 -11.26
C THR A 3 1.26 1.01 -12.54
N ASP A 4 2.57 0.74 -12.71
CA ASP A 4 3.39 1.18 -13.84
C ASP A 4 3.09 0.44 -15.16
N ASP A 5 2.33 -0.64 -15.12
CA ASP A 5 1.96 -1.40 -16.32
C ASP A 5 0.67 -0.90 -16.97
N TRP A 6 -0.17 -0.17 -16.23
CA TRP A 6 -1.41 0.41 -16.77
C TRP A 6 -1.18 1.36 -17.95
N PRO A 7 -0.20 2.28 -17.91
CA PRO A 7 0.09 3.16 -19.04
C PRO A 7 0.67 2.44 -20.26
N LYS A 8 1.17 1.21 -20.10
CA LYS A 8 1.74 0.44 -21.21
C LYS A 8 0.57 -0.12 -22.04
N LYS A 9 0.71 -0.14 -23.37
CA LYS A 9 -0.29 -0.67 -24.33
C LYS A 9 -0.70 -2.16 -24.10
N ARG A 10 -0.18 -2.81 -23.07
CA ARG A 10 -0.41 -4.21 -22.71
C ARG A 10 -1.52 -4.41 -21.68
N ALA A 11 -1.98 -3.36 -20.99
CA ALA A 11 -3.00 -3.48 -19.93
C ALA A 11 -4.29 -4.18 -20.38
N ARG A 12 -4.82 -3.80 -21.55
CA ARG A 12 -6.02 -4.45 -22.12
C ARG A 12 -5.79 -5.93 -22.42
N LYS A 13 -4.68 -6.25 -23.11
CA LYS A 13 -4.36 -7.63 -23.45
C LYS A 13 -4.22 -8.48 -22.19
N TRP A 14 -3.45 -8.00 -21.21
CA TRP A 14 -3.29 -8.67 -19.93
C TRP A 14 -4.64 -8.92 -19.23
N LEU A 15 -5.53 -7.92 -19.22
CA LEU A 15 -6.83 -8.05 -18.56
C LEU A 15 -7.74 -9.06 -19.26
N VAL A 16 -7.75 -9.07 -20.60
CA VAL A 16 -8.49 -10.08 -21.39
C VAL A 16 -7.92 -11.47 -21.14
N ASP A 17 -6.59 -11.61 -21.14
CA ASP A 17 -5.93 -12.89 -20.87
C ASP A 17 -6.19 -13.38 -19.43
N PHE A 18 -6.27 -12.46 -18.47
CA PHE A 18 -6.56 -12.74 -17.05
C PHE A 18 -8.03 -13.16 -16.82
N ILE A 19 -8.99 -12.47 -17.44
CA ILE A 19 -10.42 -12.81 -17.35
C ILE A 19 -10.71 -14.13 -18.06
N GLY A 20 -10.00 -14.41 -19.16
CA GLY A 20 -10.17 -15.65 -19.92
C GLY A 20 -11.59 -15.76 -20.48
N LYS A 21 -12.29 -16.84 -20.09
CA LYS A 21 -13.67 -17.13 -20.54
C LYS A 21 -14.74 -16.75 -19.50
N GLU A 22 -14.33 -16.19 -18.36
CA GLU A 22 -15.24 -15.85 -17.28
C GLU A 22 -16.17 -14.69 -17.68
N ASN A 23 -17.43 -14.78 -17.26
CA ASN A 23 -18.40 -13.70 -17.45
C ASN A 23 -18.30 -12.70 -16.30
N VAL A 24 -17.41 -11.71 -16.45
CA VAL A 24 -17.21 -10.66 -15.45
C VAL A 24 -18.09 -9.45 -15.78
N GLU A 25 -19.10 -9.18 -14.94
CA GLU A 25 -20.00 -8.03 -15.15
C GLU A 25 -19.48 -6.74 -14.50
N ARG A 26 -18.74 -6.87 -13.39
CA ARG A 26 -18.34 -5.75 -12.54
C ARG A 26 -16.91 -5.89 -12.05
N ALA A 27 -16.24 -4.75 -11.88
CA ALA A 27 -14.94 -4.62 -11.26
C ALA A 27 -14.97 -3.54 -10.19
N ILE A 28 -14.28 -3.78 -9.08
CA ILE A 28 -13.98 -2.76 -8.07
C ILE A 28 -12.52 -2.33 -8.24
N VAL A 29 -12.28 -1.02 -8.30
CA VAL A 29 -10.95 -0.44 -8.41
C VAL A 29 -10.58 0.21 -7.08
N CYS A 30 -9.45 -0.21 -6.52
CA CYS A 30 -8.83 0.39 -5.37
C CYS A 30 -7.51 1.02 -5.82
N SER A 31 -7.40 2.35 -5.75
CA SER A 31 -6.20 3.06 -6.22
C SER A 31 -6.01 4.40 -5.52
N VAL A 32 -4.75 4.76 -5.30
CA VAL A 32 -4.32 6.10 -4.87
C VAL A 32 -3.61 6.87 -5.99
N VAL A 33 -3.65 6.35 -7.23
CA VAL A 33 -2.97 6.93 -8.40
C VAL A 33 -4.00 7.31 -9.48
N PRO A 34 -4.44 8.59 -9.53
CA PRO A 34 -5.52 9.02 -10.42
C PRO A 34 -5.27 8.76 -11.91
N ALA A 35 -4.01 8.89 -12.35
CA ALA A 35 -3.63 8.65 -13.74
C ALA A 35 -3.87 7.18 -14.16
N SER A 36 -3.45 6.23 -13.33
CA SER A 36 -3.64 4.80 -13.59
C SER A 36 -5.11 4.40 -13.48
N THR A 37 -5.85 4.99 -12.52
CA THR A 37 -7.30 4.78 -12.36
C THR A 37 -8.06 5.11 -13.64
N ARG A 38 -7.79 6.29 -14.23
CA ARG A 38 -8.43 6.71 -15.49
C ARG A 38 -8.15 5.76 -16.66
N ILE A 39 -6.94 5.18 -16.70
CA ILE A 39 -6.58 4.21 -17.73
C ILE A 39 -7.31 2.90 -17.51
N ALA A 40 -7.34 2.42 -16.26
CA ALA A 40 -8.11 1.24 -15.89
C ALA A 40 -9.59 1.39 -16.24
N GLU A 41 -10.16 2.55 -15.96
CA GLU A 41 -11.54 2.87 -16.32
C GLU A 41 -11.81 2.75 -17.81
N ARG A 42 -10.92 3.31 -18.63
CA ARG A 42 -11.05 3.24 -20.09
C ARG A 42 -10.97 1.80 -20.58
N VAL A 43 -10.01 1.02 -20.08
CA VAL A 43 -9.78 -0.37 -20.52
C VAL A 43 -10.97 -1.26 -20.15
N LEU A 44 -11.47 -1.17 -18.92
CA LEU A 44 -12.60 -1.94 -18.43
C LEU A 44 -13.91 -1.59 -19.17
N ARG A 45 -14.14 -0.31 -19.48
CA ARG A 45 -15.28 0.13 -20.32
C ARG A 45 -15.20 -0.44 -21.74
N GLN A 46 -14.00 -0.53 -22.34
CA GLN A 46 -13.81 -1.10 -23.68
C GLN A 46 -14.15 -2.59 -23.76
N ILE A 47 -14.12 -3.30 -22.63
CA ILE A 47 -14.54 -4.70 -22.52
C ILE A 47 -15.88 -4.87 -21.81
N GLN A 48 -16.67 -3.79 -21.73
CA GLN A 48 -18.05 -3.77 -21.21
C GLN A 48 -18.21 -4.16 -19.73
N ILE A 49 -17.16 -4.00 -18.92
CA ILE A 49 -17.23 -4.25 -17.47
C ILE A 49 -17.57 -2.96 -16.73
N LYS A 50 -18.59 -3.02 -15.87
CA LYS A 50 -18.99 -1.88 -15.02
C LYS A 50 -18.00 -1.70 -13.87
N ILE A 51 -17.65 -0.46 -13.56
CA ILE A 51 -16.58 -0.14 -12.62
C ILE A 51 -17.14 0.60 -11.42
N HIS A 52 -16.63 0.24 -10.25
CA HIS A 52 -16.87 0.94 -9.01
C HIS A 52 -15.53 1.26 -8.33
N GLU A 53 -15.24 2.54 -8.10
CA GLU A 53 -14.08 2.93 -7.31
C GLU A 53 -14.39 2.79 -5.82
N LEU A 54 -13.54 2.07 -5.09
CA LEU A 54 -13.62 1.95 -3.64
C LEU A 54 -13.29 3.30 -3.00
N ASN A 55 -14.16 3.77 -2.11
CA ASN A 55 -13.99 5.02 -1.38
C ASN A 55 -14.75 5.01 -0.05
N HIS A 56 -14.61 6.08 0.71
CA HIS A 56 -15.22 6.24 2.04
C HIS A 56 -16.76 6.05 2.08
N LYS A 57 -17.48 6.20 0.96
CA LYS A 57 -18.94 6.04 0.91
C LYS A 57 -19.41 4.62 0.67
N ASN A 58 -18.55 3.75 0.11
CA ASN A 58 -18.93 2.40 -0.32
C ASN A 58 -18.00 1.30 0.21
N CYS A 59 -17.06 1.64 1.09
CA CYS A 59 -16.12 0.68 1.67
C CYS A 59 -16.77 -0.32 2.63
N GLY A 60 -17.94 -0.01 3.20
CA GLY A 60 -18.67 -0.94 4.06
C GLY A 60 -18.21 -0.97 5.52
N ILE A 61 -17.29 -0.09 5.92
CA ILE A 61 -16.89 0.15 7.31
C ILE A 61 -17.39 1.53 7.78
N GLN A 62 -17.75 1.65 9.06
CA GLN A 62 -18.02 2.96 9.65
C GLN A 62 -16.71 3.75 9.79
N ILE A 63 -16.75 5.04 9.44
CA ILE A 63 -15.56 5.90 9.49
C ILE A 63 -15.78 7.01 10.50
N ASP A 64 -14.94 7.04 11.52
CA ASP A 64 -14.81 8.13 12.50
C ASP A 64 -13.49 8.86 12.26
N TYR A 65 -13.47 9.61 11.16
CA TYR A 65 -12.31 10.38 10.72
C TYR A 65 -12.79 11.74 10.22
N PRO A 66 -12.18 12.88 10.63
CA PRO A 66 -12.74 14.20 10.35
C PRO A 66 -12.97 14.51 8.86
N ARG A 67 -12.15 13.93 7.98
CA ARG A 67 -12.25 14.09 6.52
C ARG A 67 -12.16 12.72 5.83
N PRO A 68 -13.23 11.92 5.80
CA PRO A 68 -13.17 10.54 5.29
C PRO A 68 -12.69 10.44 3.83
N SER A 69 -12.97 11.47 3.02
CA SER A 69 -12.56 11.52 1.62
C SER A 69 -11.05 11.61 1.40
N THR A 70 -10.25 11.90 2.42
CA THR A 70 -8.78 11.97 2.31
C THR A 70 -8.10 10.64 2.62
N ILE A 71 -8.85 9.62 3.05
CA ILE A 71 -8.31 8.29 3.33
C ILE A 71 -8.00 7.60 1.99
N GLY A 72 -6.82 7.01 1.87
CA GLY A 72 -6.44 6.22 0.69
C GLY A 72 -7.37 5.02 0.51
N ALA A 73 -7.74 4.72 -0.73
CA ALA A 73 -8.62 3.58 -1.03
C ALA A 73 -8.01 2.24 -0.59
N ASP A 74 -6.68 2.13 -0.67
CA ASP A 74 -5.88 1.00 -0.17
C ASP A 74 -6.03 0.80 1.34
N ARG A 75 -5.92 1.87 2.11
CA ARG A 75 -6.12 1.87 3.56
C ARG A 75 -7.54 1.45 3.96
N LEU A 76 -8.54 1.91 3.20
CA LEU A 76 -9.93 1.46 3.39
C LEU A 76 -10.09 -0.02 3.06
N ALA A 77 -9.51 -0.50 1.95
CA ALA A 77 -9.56 -1.91 1.57
C ALA A 77 -8.94 -2.81 2.64
N ASN A 78 -7.77 -2.41 3.14
CA ASN A 78 -7.04 -3.11 4.21
C ASN A 78 -7.88 -3.19 5.49
N ALA A 79 -8.44 -2.07 5.94
CA ALA A 79 -9.28 -2.03 7.14
C ALA A 79 -10.55 -2.89 6.98
N CYS A 80 -11.22 -2.84 5.83
CA CYS A 80 -12.41 -3.64 5.58
C CYS A 80 -12.10 -5.14 5.55
N ALA A 81 -11.02 -5.54 4.87
CA ALA A 81 -10.60 -6.94 4.82
C ALA A 81 -10.23 -7.45 6.21
N GLY A 82 -9.39 -6.70 6.94
CA GLY A 82 -8.97 -7.08 8.28
C GLY A 82 -10.12 -7.14 9.27
N LEU A 83 -11.06 -6.18 9.24
CA LEU A 83 -12.25 -6.22 10.09
C LEU A 83 -13.13 -7.43 9.77
N SER A 84 -13.30 -7.75 8.49
CA SER A 84 -14.10 -8.91 8.05
C SER A 84 -13.48 -10.24 8.45
N GLU A 85 -12.14 -10.35 8.49
CA GLU A 85 -11.43 -11.60 8.75
C GLU A 85 -11.13 -11.80 10.24
N PHE A 86 -10.83 -10.73 10.97
CA PHE A 86 -10.34 -10.79 12.35
C PHE A 86 -11.24 -10.11 13.39
N GLY A 87 -12.24 -9.31 12.98
CA GLY A 87 -13.05 -8.51 13.89
C GLY A 87 -12.33 -7.27 14.42
N SER A 88 -12.89 -6.65 15.46
CA SER A 88 -12.32 -5.48 16.14
C SER A 88 -12.11 -5.73 17.65
N PRO A 89 -11.23 -4.97 18.34
CA PRO A 89 -10.35 -3.92 17.83
C PRO A 89 -9.22 -4.47 16.96
N LEU A 90 -8.76 -3.67 16.00
CA LEU A 90 -7.79 -4.10 14.99
C LEU A 90 -6.83 -2.97 14.60
N VAL A 91 -5.56 -3.35 14.38
CA VAL A 91 -4.57 -2.53 13.68
C VAL A 91 -4.06 -3.32 12.49
N VAL A 92 -4.29 -2.81 11.28
CA VAL A 92 -3.73 -3.40 10.05
C VAL A 92 -2.43 -2.69 9.72
N VAL A 93 -1.33 -3.44 9.57
CA VAL A 93 -0.02 -2.89 9.21
C VAL A 93 0.36 -3.33 7.81
N ASP A 94 0.42 -2.38 6.87
CA ASP A 94 0.76 -2.65 5.47
C ASP A 94 2.15 -2.11 5.12
N PHE A 95 3.06 -3.01 4.73
CA PHE A 95 4.46 -2.71 4.40
C PHE A 95 4.64 -2.51 2.89
N GLY A 96 4.36 -1.29 2.42
CA GLY A 96 4.57 -0.88 1.03
C GLY A 96 5.65 0.19 0.86
N THR A 97 5.48 1.04 -0.16
CA THR A 97 6.29 2.25 -0.37
C THR A 97 6.28 3.16 0.86
N ALA A 98 5.14 3.25 1.53
CA ALA A 98 5.00 3.69 2.90
C ALA A 98 4.60 2.49 3.75
N VAL A 99 4.91 2.53 5.05
CA VAL A 99 4.23 1.65 6.02
C VAL A 99 3.04 2.40 6.57
N THR A 100 1.89 1.74 6.56
CA THR A 100 0.66 2.31 7.11
C THR A 100 0.15 1.45 8.25
N PHE A 101 -0.44 2.09 9.24
CA PHE A 101 -1.15 1.47 10.35
C PHE A 101 -2.58 1.96 10.26
N ASP A 102 -3.53 1.08 10.04
CA ASP A 102 -4.95 1.41 9.94
C ASP A 102 -5.68 0.89 11.17
N ILE A 103 -6.27 1.81 11.93
CA ILE A 103 -6.78 1.54 13.27
C ILE A 103 -8.30 1.47 13.19
N VAL A 104 -8.85 0.33 13.60
CA VAL A 104 -10.28 0.11 13.80
C VAL A 104 -10.51 -0.10 15.29
N ASN A 105 -11.35 0.75 15.90
CA ASN A 105 -11.65 0.67 17.33
C ASN A 105 -12.61 -0.50 17.65
N GLY A 106 -12.84 -0.78 18.93
CA GLY A 106 -13.76 -1.86 19.37
C GLY A 106 -15.25 -1.61 19.10
N HIS A 107 -15.59 -0.61 18.30
CA HIS A 107 -16.95 -0.33 17.83
C HIS A 107 -17.06 -0.46 16.30
N ASP A 108 -16.15 -1.22 15.68
CA ASP A 108 -16.08 -1.46 14.23
C ASP A 108 -15.92 -0.18 13.40
N LYS A 109 -15.35 0.89 13.98
CA LYS A 109 -15.09 2.15 13.28
C LYS A 109 -13.63 2.30 12.92
N TYR A 110 -13.36 2.61 11.66
CA TYR A 110 -12.08 3.16 11.24
C TYR A 110 -11.88 4.53 11.89
N VAL A 111 -10.89 4.64 12.78
CA VAL A 111 -10.63 5.87 13.56
C VAL A 111 -9.42 6.66 13.07
N GLY A 112 -8.69 6.12 12.10
CA GLY A 112 -7.51 6.75 11.55
C GLY A 112 -6.32 5.81 11.49
N GLY A 113 -5.13 6.37 11.64
CA GLY A 113 -3.93 5.57 11.53
C GLY A 113 -2.65 6.38 11.39
N ILE A 114 -1.56 5.67 11.11
CA ILE A 114 -0.21 6.21 11.04
C ILE A 114 0.35 5.93 9.65
N ILE A 115 1.10 6.88 9.10
CA ILE A 115 1.86 6.70 7.85
C ILE A 115 3.32 7.02 8.16
N ALA A 116 4.21 6.06 7.92
CA ALA A 116 5.65 6.24 8.05
C ALA A 116 6.38 5.82 6.76
N PRO A 117 7.64 6.26 6.56
CA PRO A 117 8.40 5.87 5.38
C PRO A 117 8.55 4.35 5.30
N GLY A 118 8.33 3.74 4.14
CA GLY A 118 8.60 2.32 3.94
C GLY A 118 10.11 2.04 3.95
N LEU A 119 10.47 0.81 4.33
CA LEU A 119 11.87 0.42 4.49
C LEU A 119 12.71 0.60 3.21
N SER A 120 12.18 0.17 2.06
CA SER A 120 12.84 0.36 0.76
C SER A 120 12.97 1.83 0.41
N SER A 121 11.89 2.61 0.54
CA SER A 121 11.87 4.06 0.32
C SER A 121 12.92 4.80 1.14
N MET A 122 13.09 4.43 2.41
CA MET A 122 14.08 5.04 3.30
C MET A 122 15.51 4.82 2.77
N THR A 123 15.86 3.57 2.42
CA THR A 123 17.20 3.26 1.91
C THR A 123 17.45 3.85 0.53
N ASP A 124 16.46 3.85 -0.35
CA ASP A 124 16.55 4.45 -1.69
C ASP A 124 16.68 5.97 -1.60
N TYR A 125 15.98 6.61 -0.65
CA TYR A 125 16.08 8.04 -0.41
C TYR A 125 17.50 8.43 0.02
N LEU A 126 18.09 7.70 0.99
CA LEU A 126 19.46 7.93 1.44
C LEU A 126 20.46 7.83 0.29
N HIS A 127 20.34 6.80 -0.55
CA HIS A 127 21.18 6.63 -1.73
C HIS A 127 21.02 7.80 -2.72
N LYS A 128 19.78 8.22 -3.01
CA LYS A 128 19.50 9.28 -4.00
C LYS A 128 19.87 10.69 -3.51
N LYS A 129 19.84 10.94 -2.21
CA LYS A 129 19.98 12.28 -1.62
C LYS A 129 21.33 12.56 -0.98
N THR A 130 22.26 11.63 -1.08
CA THR A 130 23.62 11.81 -0.56
C THR A 130 24.64 11.38 -1.61
N ALA A 131 25.83 12.00 -1.60
CA ALA A 131 26.83 11.74 -2.63
C ALA A 131 27.54 10.38 -2.49
N LEU A 132 27.63 9.86 -1.27
CA LEU A 132 28.52 8.72 -0.94
C LEU A 132 27.78 7.48 -0.44
N LEU A 133 26.47 7.56 -0.16
CA LEU A 133 25.75 6.38 0.32
C LEU A 133 25.39 5.46 -0.86
N PRO A 134 25.86 4.20 -0.84
CA PRO A 134 25.57 3.27 -1.91
C PRO A 134 24.12 2.83 -1.85
N LYS A 135 23.61 2.34 -2.99
CA LYS A 135 22.38 1.55 -2.98
C LYS A 135 22.65 0.25 -2.21
N ILE A 136 21.81 -0.06 -1.23
CA ILE A 136 21.95 -1.28 -0.42
C ILE A 136 20.81 -2.24 -0.69
N GLN A 137 21.08 -3.53 -0.50
CA GLN A 137 20.05 -4.55 -0.36
C GLN A 137 19.83 -4.80 1.13
N LEU A 138 18.56 -4.96 1.49
CA LEU A 138 18.15 -5.31 2.85
C LEU A 138 18.62 -6.73 3.16
N CYS A 139 19.26 -6.89 4.31
CA CYS A 139 19.64 -8.18 4.85
C CYS A 139 19.65 -8.07 6.38
N ASP A 140 19.56 -9.21 7.05
CA ASP A 140 19.75 -9.30 8.50
C ASP A 140 21.20 -8.95 8.87
N PRO A 141 21.46 -7.83 9.59
CA PRO A 141 22.80 -7.46 9.99
C PRO A 141 23.24 -8.30 11.19
N LYS A 142 24.20 -9.20 10.98
CA LYS A 142 24.80 -10.05 12.05
C LYS A 142 25.69 -9.29 13.06
N THR A 143 25.60 -7.96 13.12
CA THR A 143 26.38 -7.07 14.00
C THR A 143 25.60 -5.78 14.28
N MET A 144 25.84 -5.17 15.43
CA MET A 144 25.24 -3.89 15.82
C MET A 144 26.09 -2.66 15.46
N ILE A 145 27.37 -2.86 15.11
CA ILE A 145 28.29 -1.78 14.74
C ILE A 145 28.86 -2.06 13.35
N GLY A 146 28.49 -1.22 12.38
CA GLY A 146 28.97 -1.33 11.01
C GLY A 146 30.43 -0.91 10.88
N LYS A 147 31.22 -1.68 10.13
CA LYS A 147 32.64 -1.38 9.84
C LYS A 147 32.85 -0.79 8.45
N ASN A 148 31.77 -0.51 7.74
CA ASN A 148 31.74 0.26 6.50
C ASN A 148 30.34 0.87 6.30
N THR A 149 30.23 1.81 5.36
CA THR A 149 28.99 2.54 5.05
C THR A 149 27.81 1.61 4.75
N LYS A 150 28.02 0.57 3.95
CA LYS A 150 26.96 -0.40 3.60
C LYS A 150 26.43 -1.11 4.84
N GLN A 151 27.31 -1.63 5.69
CA GLN A 151 26.93 -2.27 6.94
C GLN A 151 26.20 -1.31 7.89
N ALA A 152 26.72 -0.08 8.06
CA ALA A 152 26.08 0.92 8.91
C ALA A 152 24.65 1.25 8.44
N MET A 153 24.44 1.41 7.13
CA MET A 153 23.11 1.60 6.56
C MET A 153 22.21 0.38 6.75
N GLN A 154 22.72 -0.84 6.56
CA GLN A 154 21.95 -2.08 6.74
C GLN A 154 21.47 -2.26 8.19
N ILE A 155 22.31 -1.94 9.17
CA ILE A 155 21.98 -1.96 10.60
C ILE A 155 20.86 -0.97 10.92
N GLY A 156 21.00 0.28 10.48
CA GLY A 156 19.97 1.30 10.67
C GLY A 156 18.65 0.94 9.98
N ALA A 157 18.73 0.38 8.77
CA ALA A 157 17.56 -0.07 8.04
C ALA A 157 16.86 -1.25 8.74
N ALA A 158 17.58 -2.28 9.21
CA ALA A 158 16.94 -3.44 9.82
C ALA A 158 16.43 -3.14 11.24
N TYR A 159 17.32 -2.73 12.15
CA TYR A 159 16.99 -2.57 13.56
C TYR A 159 16.31 -1.25 13.87
N GLY A 160 16.70 -0.17 13.18
CA GLY A 160 16.04 1.13 13.34
C GLY A 160 14.58 1.07 12.86
N TYR A 161 14.31 0.34 11.78
CA TYR A 161 12.96 0.14 11.28
C TYR A 161 12.13 -0.79 12.16
N GLN A 162 12.74 -1.85 12.70
CA GLN A 162 12.11 -2.67 13.74
C GLN A 162 11.69 -1.81 14.93
N GLY A 163 12.58 -0.94 15.42
CA GLY A 163 12.27 -0.01 16.51
C GLY A 163 11.17 0.98 16.16
N LEU A 164 11.13 1.47 14.91
CA LEU A 164 10.04 2.30 14.41
C LEU A 164 8.70 1.56 14.49
N VAL A 165 8.63 0.32 14.00
CA VAL A 165 7.38 -0.45 14.03
C VAL A 165 6.97 -0.77 15.47
N GLN A 166 7.91 -1.22 16.30
CA GLN A 166 7.66 -1.53 17.71
C GLN A 166 7.24 -0.32 18.53
N GLY A 167 7.71 0.88 18.20
CA GLY A 167 7.33 2.11 18.90
C GLY A 167 5.97 2.67 18.48
N LEU A 168 5.39 2.19 17.37
CA LEU A 168 4.10 2.66 16.85
C LEU A 168 2.93 1.71 17.14
N ILE A 169 3.21 0.50 17.65
CA ILE A 169 2.22 -0.48 18.13
C ILE A 169 2.16 -0.43 19.65
#